data_AF-A5DBV3-F1
#
_entry.id   AF-A5DBV3-F1
#
_cell.length_a   1.000
_cell.length_b   1.000
_cell.length_c   1.000
_cell.angle_alpha   90.00
_cell.angle_beta   90.00
_cell.angle_gamma   90.00
#
_symmetry.space_group_name_H-M   'P 1'
#
loop_
_entity.id
_entity.type
_entity.pdbx_description
1 polymer ?
#
loop_
_entity_poly.entity_id
_entity_poly.type
_entity_poly.pdbx_seq_one_letter_code
_entity_poly.pdbx_strand_id
1 'polypeptide(L)'
;MQFFTSKTILYARVVFLFTICYFAAVNPGYLLGSHFLLLLGQAMELPMILPVIETDGDSVFYGIISLLFGLQAVGDLIPLLAENVDYFETIVPTRLTIFFFLAAYAYISKSLTFGNNAVFVYSFFEVWFNFLIFNNLRDEKFYRLKHFVEKHGDQIQPSADVIVES
;
A
#
# COMPACT_ATOMS: atom_id res chain seq x y z
N MET A 1 21.66 8.22 -8.26
CA MET A 1 20.76 9.38 -8.14
C MET A 1 19.34 8.87 -8.15
N GLN A 2 18.66 8.88 -7.00
CA GLN A 2 17.48 8.05 -6.74
C GLN A 2 16.25 8.96 -6.60
N PHE A 3 15.70 9.41 -7.74
CA PHE A 3 14.48 10.24 -7.74
C PHE A 3 13.25 9.49 -7.20
N PHE A 4 13.30 8.15 -7.21
CA PHE A 4 12.34 7.27 -6.53
C PHE A 4 13.04 6.56 -5.37
N THR A 5 13.17 7.24 -4.24
CA THR A 5 13.57 6.55 -2.99
C THR A 5 12.32 5.95 -2.35
N SER A 6 12.48 4.87 -1.57
CA SER A 6 11.38 4.18 -0.88
C SER A 6 10.50 5.15 -0.08
N LYS A 7 11.15 6.12 0.58
CA LYS A 7 10.48 7.17 1.38
C LYS A 7 9.54 8.03 0.54
N THR A 8 9.94 8.46 -0.66
CA THR A 8 9.10 9.33 -1.51
C THR A 8 7.82 8.62 -1.95
N ILE A 9 7.92 7.32 -2.29
CA ILE A 9 6.75 6.52 -2.68
C ILE A 9 5.85 6.25 -1.46
N LEU A 10 6.42 6.03 -0.28
CA LEU A 10 5.68 5.91 0.97
C LEU A 10 4.92 7.20 1.30
N TYR A 11 5.55 8.37 1.18
CA TYR A 11 4.88 9.66 1.35
C TYR A 11 3.74 9.85 0.34
N ALA A 12 3.97 9.53 -0.94
CA ALA A 12 2.93 9.60 -1.97
C ALA A 12 1.73 8.69 -1.64
N ARG A 13 1.98 7.48 -1.14
CA ARG A 13 0.93 6.55 -0.70
C ARG A 13 0.15 7.10 0.51
N VAL A 14 0.83 7.69 1.49
CA VAL A 14 0.17 8.31 2.65
C VAL A 14 -0.72 9.49 2.22
N VAL A 15 -0.24 10.35 1.33
CA VAL A 15 -1.04 11.45 0.76
C VAL A 15 -2.25 10.92 -0.01
N PHE A 16 -2.09 9.84 -0.77
CA PHE A 16 -3.20 9.16 -1.46
C PHE A 16 -4.27 8.66 -0.47
N LEU A 17 -3.88 8.01 0.63
CA LEU A 17 -4.79 7.56 1.68
C LEU A 17 -5.52 8.72 2.37
N PHE A 18 -4.81 9.82 2.67
CA PHE A 18 -5.44 11.02 3.21
C PHE A 18 -6.43 11.66 2.24
N THR A 19 -6.14 11.61 0.94
CA THR A 19 -7.04 12.12 -0.11
C THR A 19 -8.33 11.30 -0.14
N ILE A 20 -8.24 9.96 -0.09
CA ILE A 20 -9.41 9.08 -0.01
C ILE A 20 -10.20 9.35 1.28
N CYS A 21 -9.52 9.45 2.42
CA CYS A 21 -10.13 9.78 3.71
C CYS A 21 -10.94 11.09 3.64
N TYR A 22 -10.36 12.14 3.08
CA TYR A 22 -11.02 13.44 2.90
C TYR A 22 -12.26 13.35 2.00
N PHE A 23 -12.14 12.74 0.82
CA PHE A 23 -13.28 12.61 -0.09
C PHE A 23 -14.38 11.70 0.47
N ALA A 24 -14.01 10.63 1.19
CA ALA A 24 -14.97 9.76 1.87
C ALA A 24 -15.72 10.48 3.01
N ALA A 25 -15.08 11.42 3.71
CA ALA A 25 -15.71 12.20 4.78
C ALA A 25 -16.61 13.32 4.24
N VAL A 26 -16.16 14.03 3.20
CA VAL A 26 -16.84 15.24 2.72
C VAL A 26 -17.93 14.91 1.71
N ASN A 27 -17.62 14.11 0.69
CA ASN A 27 -18.57 13.76 -0.38
C ASN A 27 -18.12 12.46 -1.09
N PRO A 28 -18.60 11.28 -0.66
CA PRO A 28 -18.18 10.00 -1.24
C PRO A 28 -18.60 9.85 -2.71
N GLY A 29 -19.60 10.60 -3.16
CA GLY A 29 -20.06 10.61 -4.56
C GLY A 29 -18.96 11.00 -5.56
N TYR A 30 -18.03 11.88 -5.20
CA TYR A 30 -16.90 12.22 -6.08
C TYR A 30 -15.89 11.08 -6.22
N LEU A 31 -15.71 10.27 -5.18
CA LEU A 31 -14.82 9.12 -5.19
C LEU A 31 -15.40 8.00 -6.07
N LEU A 32 -16.68 7.67 -5.86
CA LEU A 32 -17.40 6.63 -6.58
C LEU A 32 -17.74 7.01 -8.03
N GLY A 33 -17.94 8.31 -8.30
CA GLY A 33 -18.19 8.84 -9.64
C GLY A 33 -16.91 9.14 -10.44
N SER A 34 -15.73 8.78 -9.94
CA SER A 34 -14.49 9.05 -10.65
C SER A 34 -14.41 8.23 -11.96
N HIS A 35 -14.05 8.89 -13.07
CA HIS A 35 -13.96 8.25 -14.39
C HIS A 35 -13.08 7.00 -14.37
N PHE A 36 -12.00 7.00 -13.60
CA PHE A 36 -11.11 5.86 -13.47
C PHE A 36 -11.81 4.65 -12.83
N LEU A 37 -12.57 4.86 -11.75
CA LEU A 37 -13.27 3.80 -11.03
C LEU A 37 -14.42 3.20 -11.86
N LEU A 38 -15.06 4.04 -12.68
CA LEU A 38 -16.07 3.60 -13.66
C LEU A 38 -15.45 2.79 -14.80
N LEU A 39 -14.39 3.31 -15.44
CA LEU A 39 -13.71 2.64 -16.55
C LEU A 39 -13.10 1.30 -16.12
N LEU A 40 -12.41 1.25 -14.98
CA LEU A 40 -11.79 0.03 -14.50
C LEU A 40 -12.85 -0.99 -14.03
N GLY A 41 -13.91 -0.52 -13.37
CA GLY A 41 -15.04 -1.36 -12.99
C GLY A 41 -15.74 -1.99 -14.20
N GLN A 42 -15.95 -1.24 -15.27
CA GLN A 42 -16.50 -1.72 -16.54
C GLN A 42 -15.55 -2.71 -17.23
N ALA A 43 -14.25 -2.39 -17.31
CA ALA A 43 -13.26 -3.26 -17.93
C ALA A 43 -13.13 -4.63 -17.24
N MET A 44 -13.35 -4.66 -15.92
CA MET A 44 -13.28 -5.88 -15.10
C MET A 44 -14.65 -6.57 -14.92
N GLU A 45 -15.71 -6.06 -15.55
CA GLU A 45 -17.09 -6.56 -15.42
C GLU A 45 -17.54 -6.75 -13.95
N LEU A 46 -17.18 -5.78 -13.10
CA LEU A 46 -17.53 -5.79 -11.68
C LEU A 46 -18.85 -5.08 -11.43
N PRO A 47 -19.63 -5.50 -10.42
CA PRO A 47 -20.82 -4.78 -10.01
C PRO A 47 -20.42 -3.37 -9.56
N MET A 48 -20.97 -2.37 -10.25
CA MET A 48 -20.72 -0.98 -9.94
C MET A 48 -21.57 -0.57 -8.74
N ILE A 49 -20.93 -0.09 -7.68
CA ILE A 49 -21.64 0.70 -6.68
C ILE A 49 -21.88 2.06 -7.33
N LEU A 50 -23.09 2.23 -7.88
CA LEU A 50 -23.55 3.55 -8.26
C LEU A 50 -23.71 4.39 -6.99
N PRO A 51 -23.45 5.70 -7.07
CA PRO A 51 -23.60 6.58 -5.93
C PRO A 51 -25.09 6.65 -5.59
N VAL A 52 -25.53 5.87 -4.59
CA VAL A 52 -26.84 6.04 -3.96
C VAL A 52 -26.73 7.30 -3.11
N ILE A 53 -26.83 8.45 -3.78
CA ILE A 53 -26.82 9.78 -3.17
C ILE A 53 -28.16 10.09 -2.49
N GLU A 54 -29.18 9.26 -2.66
CA GLU A 54 -30.53 9.54 -2.18
C GLU A 54 -31.07 8.42 -1.32
N THR A 55 -30.49 8.17 -0.13
CA THR A 55 -31.31 7.71 0.99
C THR A 55 -30.63 7.94 2.34
N ASP A 56 -31.39 8.56 3.22
CA ASP A 56 -31.17 9.15 4.55
C ASP A 56 -30.40 8.31 5.62
N GLY A 57 -29.70 7.22 5.26
CA GLY A 57 -29.13 6.25 6.22
C GLY A 57 -27.68 5.80 6.02
N ASP A 58 -27.08 5.99 4.84
CA ASP A 58 -25.74 5.42 4.53
C ASP A 58 -24.55 6.34 4.90
N SER A 59 -24.80 7.56 5.37
CA SER A 59 -23.76 8.54 5.72
C SER A 59 -22.81 8.04 6.83
N VAL A 60 -23.32 7.21 7.76
CA VAL A 60 -22.53 6.65 8.86
C VAL A 60 -21.48 5.66 8.37
N PHE A 61 -21.81 4.82 7.37
CA PHE A 61 -20.87 3.83 6.81
C PHE A 61 -19.68 4.49 6.14
N TYR A 62 -19.91 5.53 5.34
CA TYR A 62 -18.82 6.29 4.70
C TYR A 62 -17.94 7.01 5.73
N GLY A 63 -18.53 7.51 6.82
CA GLY A 63 -17.78 8.09 7.94
C GLY A 63 -16.86 7.08 8.63
N ILE A 64 -17.34 5.87 8.90
CA ILE A 64 -16.53 4.78 9.47
C ILE A 64 -15.39 4.41 8.51
N ILE A 65 -15.68 4.27 7.22
CA ILE A 65 -14.67 3.95 6.18
C ILE A 65 -13.60 5.03 6.12
N SER A 66 -13.98 6.31 6.14
CA SER A 66 -13.06 7.44 6.18
C SER A 66 -12.15 7.38 7.42
N LEU A 67 -12.72 7.10 8.60
CA LEU A 67 -11.95 6.95 9.84
C LEU A 67 -10.94 5.80 9.74
N LEU A 68 -11.32 4.66 9.17
CA LEU A 68 -10.41 3.52 8.96
C LEU A 68 -9.24 3.89 8.05
N PHE A 69 -9.50 4.58 6.93
CA PHE A 69 -8.43 5.06 6.06
C PHE A 69 -7.54 6.10 6.74
N GLY A 70 -8.11 6.99 7.55
CA GLY A 70 -7.36 7.94 8.36
C GLY A 70 -6.42 7.25 9.35
N LEU A 71 -6.93 6.25 10.08
CA LEU A 71 -6.11 5.44 11.01
C LEU A 71 -5.01 4.69 10.27
N GLN A 72 -5.29 4.14 9.08
CA GLN A 72 -4.28 3.49 8.26
C GLN A 72 -3.20 4.47 7.79
N ALA A 73 -3.58 5.68 7.34
CA ALA A 73 -2.66 6.72 6.92
C ALA A 73 -1.74 7.19 8.07
N VAL A 74 -2.31 7.41 9.26
CA VAL A 74 -1.55 7.78 10.47
C VAL A 74 -0.63 6.64 10.92
N GLY A 75 -1.12 5.39 10.88
CA GLY A 75 -0.34 4.20 11.21
C GLY A 75 0.90 4.02 10.33
N ASP A 76 0.86 4.51 9.09
CA ASP A 76 2.02 4.52 8.18
C ASP A 76 2.87 5.79 8.31
N LEU A 77 2.26 6.92 8.67
CA LEU A 77 2.96 8.18 8.88
C LEU A 77 3.90 8.13 10.09
N ILE A 78 3.50 7.48 11.20
CA ILE A 78 4.31 7.42 12.43
C ILE A 78 5.65 6.69 12.19
N PRO A 79 5.69 5.45 11.64
CA PRO A 79 6.94 4.76 11.35
C PRO A 79 7.77 5.45 10.27
N LEU A 80 7.12 6.16 9.34
CA LEU A 80 7.80 6.94 8.31
C LEU A 80 8.55 8.14 8.90
N LEU A 81 7.94 8.82 9.88
CA LEU A 81 8.54 9.93 10.60
C LEU A 81 9.68 9.48 11.54
N ALA A 82 9.57 8.26 12.07
CA ALA A 82 10.61 7.60 12.86
C ALA A 82 11.74 6.98 12.01
N GLU A 83 11.66 7.09 10.67
CA GLU A 83 12.59 6.50 9.71
C GLU A 83 12.87 4.99 9.92
N ASN A 84 11.89 4.24 10.42
CA ASN A 84 12.06 2.83 10.73
C ASN A 84 11.93 1.96 9.46
N VAL A 85 13.06 1.75 8.78
CA VAL A 85 13.11 0.99 7.51
C VAL A 85 12.76 -0.49 7.70
N ASP A 86 13.18 -1.09 8.81
CA ASP A 86 12.96 -2.53 9.10
C ASP A 86 11.47 -2.87 9.25
N TYR A 87 10.69 -1.93 9.79
CA TYR A 87 9.23 -2.04 9.85
C TYR A 87 8.62 -2.17 8.45
N PHE A 88 9.04 -1.29 7.52
CA PHE A 88 8.53 -1.29 6.16
C PHE A 88 8.95 -2.53 5.37
N GLU A 89 10.16 -3.04 5.58
CA GLU A 89 10.63 -4.28 4.94
C GLU A 89 9.74 -5.49 5.26
N THR A 90 9.18 -5.55 6.47
CA THR A 90 8.35 -6.68 6.91
C THR A 90 6.87 -6.49 6.57
N ILE A 91 6.35 -5.27 6.76
CA ILE A 91 4.92 -5.02 6.62
C ILE A 91 4.47 -4.89 5.16
N VAL A 92 5.29 -4.30 4.29
CA VAL A 92 4.96 -4.07 2.87
C VAL A 92 4.67 -5.37 2.12
N PRO A 93 5.51 -6.42 2.16
CA PRO A 93 5.21 -7.68 1.46
C PRO A 93 4.00 -8.40 2.05
N THR A 94 3.79 -8.29 3.37
CA THR A 94 2.62 -8.86 4.04
C THR A 94 1.33 -8.19 3.56
N ARG A 95 1.31 -6.84 3.50
CA ARG A 95 0.17 -6.07 2.99
C ARG A 95 -0.09 -6.33 1.52
N LEU A 96 0.95 -6.39 0.70
CA LEU A 96 0.83 -6.74 -0.71
C LEU A 96 0.11 -8.09 -0.89
N THR A 97 0.49 -9.09 -0.09
CA THR A 97 -0.13 -10.41 -0.13
C THR A 97 -1.60 -10.35 0.25
N ILE A 98 -1.94 -9.65 1.33
CA ILE A 98 -3.33 -9.49 1.79
C ILE A 98 -4.18 -8.78 0.74
N PHE A 99 -3.72 -7.65 0.20
CA PHE A 99 -4.49 -6.89 -0.80
C PHE A 99 -4.58 -7.62 -2.14
N PHE A 100 -3.59 -8.44 -2.49
CA PHE A 100 -3.67 -9.29 -3.68
C PHE A 100 -4.76 -10.35 -3.54
N PHE A 101 -4.85 -11.02 -2.39
CA PHE A 101 -5.95 -11.95 -2.11
C PHE A 101 -7.30 -11.24 -2.02
N LEU A 102 -7.34 -10.03 -1.45
CA LEU A 102 -8.57 -9.23 -1.40
C LEU A 102 -9.05 -8.84 -2.80
N ALA A 103 -8.15 -8.41 -3.69
CA ALA A 103 -8.47 -8.11 -5.08
C ALA A 103 -8.97 -9.35 -5.84
N ALA A 104 -8.31 -10.49 -5.67
CA ALA A 104 -8.73 -11.76 -6.26
C ALA A 104 -10.10 -12.19 -5.75
N TYR A 105 -10.35 -12.07 -4.44
CA TYR A 105 -11.64 -12.38 -3.84
C TYR A 105 -12.74 -11.44 -4.35
N ALA A 106 -12.48 -10.14 -4.42
CA ALA A 106 -13.41 -9.17 -4.95
C ALA A 106 -13.80 -9.48 -6.40
N TYR A 107 -12.84 -9.93 -7.21
CA TYR A 107 -13.08 -10.34 -8.59
C TYR A 107 -13.95 -11.60 -8.72
N ILE A 108 -13.73 -12.62 -7.87
CA ILE A 108 -14.47 -13.89 -7.93
C ILE A 108 -15.86 -13.76 -7.31
N SER A 109 -15.98 -13.10 -6.17
CA SER A 109 -17.21 -13.09 -5.37
C SER A 109 -18.34 -12.31 -6.03
N LYS A 110 -18.04 -11.29 -6.87
CA LYS A 110 -19.00 -10.38 -7.53
C LYS A 110 -20.20 -9.96 -6.66
N SER A 111 -20.02 -9.94 -5.33
CA SER A 111 -21.05 -9.57 -4.38
C SER A 111 -21.07 -8.05 -4.19
N LEU A 112 -22.23 -7.43 -4.03
CA LEU A 112 -22.31 -5.97 -3.89
C LEU A 112 -21.56 -5.43 -2.65
N THR A 113 -21.46 -6.24 -1.59
CA THR A 113 -20.87 -5.83 -0.32
C THR A 113 -19.34 -5.83 -0.35
N PHE A 114 -18.71 -6.91 -0.86
CA PHE A 114 -17.24 -7.07 -0.82
C PHE A 114 -16.60 -7.18 -2.21
N GLY A 115 -17.35 -7.59 -3.23
CA GLY A 115 -16.88 -7.76 -4.60
C GLY A 115 -17.30 -6.63 -5.54
N ASN A 116 -17.20 -5.40 -5.06
CA ASN A 116 -17.59 -4.22 -5.84
C ASN A 116 -16.39 -3.53 -6.52
N ASN A 117 -16.70 -2.67 -7.49
CA ASN A 117 -15.67 -1.96 -8.25
C ASN A 117 -14.79 -1.04 -7.37
N ALA A 118 -15.33 -0.40 -6.32
CA ALA A 118 -14.52 0.47 -5.46
C ALA A 118 -13.49 -0.29 -4.62
N VAL A 119 -13.89 -1.41 -4.00
CA VAL A 119 -13.00 -2.29 -3.24
C VAL A 119 -11.93 -2.89 -4.15
N PHE A 120 -12.31 -3.29 -5.36
CA PHE A 120 -11.35 -3.79 -6.33
C PHE A 120 -10.33 -2.72 -6.76
N VAL A 121 -10.80 -1.53 -7.18
CA VAL A 121 -9.94 -0.42 -7.61
C VAL A 121 -9.00 0.01 -6.48
N TYR A 122 -9.51 0.13 -5.25
CA TYR A 122 -8.68 0.43 -4.09
C TYR A 122 -7.62 -0.65 -3.86
N SER A 123 -8.02 -1.93 -3.87
CA SER A 123 -7.09 -3.05 -3.68
C SER A 123 -6.04 -3.11 -4.80
N PHE A 124 -6.42 -2.80 -6.04
CA PHE A 124 -5.51 -2.71 -7.18
C PHE A 124 -4.46 -1.62 -6.98
N PHE A 125 -4.87 -0.41 -6.56
CA PHE A 125 -3.93 0.67 -6.23
C PHE A 125 -3.02 0.30 -5.07
N GLU A 126 -3.54 -0.32 -4.02
CA GLU A 126 -2.72 -0.79 -2.90
C GLU A 126 -1.70 -1.82 -3.36
N VAL A 127 -2.08 -2.81 -4.17
CA VAL A 127 -1.11 -3.77 -4.75
C VAL A 127 -0.06 -3.04 -5.56
N TRP A 128 -0.46 -2.09 -6.42
CA TRP A 128 0.47 -1.32 -7.24
C TRP A 128 1.48 -0.50 -6.41
N PHE A 129 0.99 0.27 -5.43
CA PHE A 129 1.86 1.06 -4.55
C PHE A 129 2.77 0.17 -3.71
N ASN A 130 2.25 -0.88 -3.08
CA ASN A 130 3.07 -1.79 -2.26
C ASN A 130 4.11 -2.52 -3.11
N PHE A 131 3.79 -2.85 -4.37
CA PHE A 131 4.76 -3.45 -5.29
C PHE A 131 5.90 -2.49 -5.63
N LEU A 132 5.59 -1.22 -5.92
CA LEU A 132 6.60 -0.18 -6.16
C LEU A 132 7.47 0.06 -4.92
N ILE A 133 6.86 0.15 -3.73
CA ILE A 133 7.58 0.32 -2.47
C ILE A 133 8.50 -0.87 -2.21
N PHE A 134 8.00 -2.09 -2.40
CA PHE A 134 8.78 -3.32 -2.20
C PHE A 134 10.02 -3.38 -3.09
N ASN A 135 9.88 -3.08 -4.38
CA ASN A 135 11.02 -3.08 -5.31
C ASN A 135 12.10 -2.07 -4.89
N ASN A 136 11.69 -0.85 -4.52
CA ASN A 136 12.64 0.18 -4.10
C ASN A 136 13.31 -0.14 -2.75
N LEU A 137 12.55 -0.67 -1.78
CA LEU A 137 13.12 -1.12 -0.50
C LEU A 137 14.13 -2.25 -0.70
N ARG A 138 13.82 -3.19 -1.60
CA ARG A 138 14.69 -4.32 -1.90
C ARG A 138 15.99 -3.85 -2.54
N ASP A 139 15.91 -2.94 -3.51
CA ASP A 139 17.09 -2.34 -4.14
C ASP A 139 17.95 -1.59 -3.12
N GLU A 140 17.35 -0.74 -2.29
CA GLU A 140 18.06 -0.02 -1.23
C GLU A 140 18.72 -0.98 -0.22
N LYS A 141 18.06 -2.09 0.12
CA LYS A 141 18.63 -3.14 0.98
C LYS A 141 19.85 -3.80 0.35
N PHE A 142 19.80 -4.12 -0.95
CA PHE A 142 20.95 -4.68 -1.66
C PHE A 142 22.14 -3.71 -1.68
N TYR A 143 21.90 -2.41 -1.90
CA TYR A 143 22.95 -1.40 -1.83
C TYR A 143 23.56 -1.28 -0.42
N ARG A 144 22.73 -1.29 0.64
CA ARG A 144 23.21 -1.27 2.03
C ARG A 144 24.06 -2.50 2.35
N LEU A 145 23.62 -3.68 1.94
CA LEU A 145 24.34 -4.94 2.19
C LEU A 145 25.69 -4.96 1.47
N LYS A 146 25.74 -4.56 0.20
CA LYS A 146 26.99 -4.48 -0.57
C LYS A 146 28.00 -3.55 0.11
N HIS A 147 27.57 -2.36 0.51
CA HIS A 147 28.45 -1.41 1.19
C HIS A 147 28.88 -1.87 2.59
N PHE A 148 28.03 -2.64 3.30
CA PHE A 148 28.41 -3.27 4.57
C PHE A 148 29.51 -4.32 4.39
N VAL A 149 29.39 -5.17 3.36
CA VAL A 149 30.39 -6.18 3.00
C VAL A 149 31.70 -5.52 2.55
N GLU A 150 31.65 -4.47 1.74
CA GLU A 150 32.86 -3.74 1.31
C GLU A 150 33.59 -3.07 2.49
N LYS A 151 32.88 -2.59 3.51
CA LYS A 151 33.49 -1.97 4.69
C LYS A 151 33.98 -2.94 5.76
N HIS A 152 33.37 -4.13 5.87
CA HIS A 152 33.68 -5.10 6.93
C HIS A 152 34.33 -6.39 6.39
N GLY A 153 34.49 -6.54 5.07
CA GLY A 153 35.14 -7.70 4.45
C GLY A 153 36.55 -7.95 4.99
N ASP A 154 37.32 -6.88 5.22
CA ASP A 154 38.68 -6.97 5.77
C ASP A 154 38.73 -7.48 7.22
N GLN A 155 37.63 -7.41 7.99
CA GLN A 155 37.56 -7.95 9.37
C GLN A 155 37.03 -9.39 9.42
N ILE A 156 36.34 -9.83 8.37
CA ILE A 156 35.81 -11.21 8.25
C ILE A 156 36.92 -12.17 7.81
N GLN A 157 37.86 -11.70 6.97
CA GLN A 157 39.01 -12.47 6.49
C GLN A 157 39.91 -13.05 7.60
N PRO A 158 40.41 -12.26 8.60
CA PRO A 158 41.28 -12.79 9.65
C PRO A 158 40.57 -13.75 10.61
N SER A 159 39.23 -13.75 10.67
CA SER A 159 38.47 -14.66 11.54
C SER A 159 38.22 -16.03 10.89
N ALA A 160 38.16 -16.07 9.56
CA ALA A 160 38.01 -17.31 8.81
C ALA A 160 39.31 -18.12 8.77
N ASP A 161 40.46 -17.44 8.63
CA ASP A 161 41.76 -18.09 8.60
C ASP A 161 42.11 -18.74 9.96
N VAL A 162 41.69 -18.15 11.08
CA VAL A 162 41.93 -18.67 12.44
C VAL A 162 41.11 -19.93 12.76
N ILE A 163 39.96 -20.14 12.10
CA ILE A 163 39.11 -21.34 12.30
C ILE A 163 39.59 -22.51 11.43
N VAL A 164 40.31 -22.25 10.33
CA VAL A 164 40.87 -23.29 9.46
C VAL A 164 42.22 -23.82 10.00
N GLU A 165 42.91 -23.06 10.85
CA GLU A 165 44.16 -23.47 11.50
C GLU A 165 44.01 -24.21 12.85
N SER A 166 42.78 -24.39 13.37
CA SER A 166 42.49 -25.15 14.61
C SER A 166 41.84 -26.51 14.34
#